data_AF-A0A7W6FSA2-F1
#
_entry.id   AF-A0A7W6FSA2-F1
#
_cell.length_a   1.000
_cell.length_b   1.000
_cell.length_c   1.000
_cell.angle_alpha   90.00
_cell.angle_beta   90.00
_cell.angle_gamma   90.00
#
_symmetry.space_group_name_H-M   'P 1'
#
loop_
_entity.id
_entity.type
_entity.pdbx_description
1 polymer ?
#
loop_
_entity_poly.entity_id
_entity_poly.type
_entity_poly.pdbx_seq_one_letter_code
_entity_poly.pdbx_strand_id
1 'polypeptide(L)'
;MDRAPTTTELEAAAFRRLRDHLRERTDVQNIDLMNLAGFCRNCLSNWYAEASAEAGRPIGKEEAREIVYGMPYDEWRARHQREASAEAQATFDASKPHD
;
A
#
# COMPACT_ATOMS: atom_id res chain seq x y z
N MET A 1 2.48 -33.48 12.61
CA MET A 1 1.31 -32.69 13.04
C MET A 1 1.75 -31.25 13.07
N ASP A 2 1.22 -30.42 12.17
CA ASP A 2 1.56 -29.00 12.16
C ASP A 2 0.95 -28.31 13.39
N ARG A 3 1.76 -27.50 14.06
CA ARG A 3 1.34 -26.65 15.17
C ARG A 3 0.27 -25.66 14.67
N ALA A 4 -0.75 -25.40 15.48
CA ALA A 4 -1.73 -24.36 15.20
C ALA A 4 -1.03 -23.00 14.97
N PRO A 5 -1.47 -22.19 13.99
CA PRO A 5 -0.80 -20.95 13.64
C PRO A 5 -0.79 -19.95 14.80
N THR A 6 0.29 -19.20 14.96
CA THR A 6 0.37 -18.06 15.89
C THR A 6 -0.47 -16.90 15.38
N THR A 7 -0.80 -15.95 16.26
CA THR A 7 -1.40 -14.67 15.89
C THR A 7 -0.59 -13.96 14.80
N THR A 8 0.74 -13.90 14.92
CA THR A 8 1.62 -13.30 13.92
C THR A 8 1.51 -13.97 12.55
N GLU A 9 1.39 -15.30 12.49
CA GLU A 9 1.23 -16.04 11.23
C GLU A 9 -0.11 -15.71 10.55
N LEU A 10 -1.18 -15.55 11.35
CA LEU A 10 -2.51 -15.18 10.89
C LEU A 10 -2.58 -13.73 10.40
N GLU A 11 -2.02 -12.78 11.16
CA GLU A 11 -1.94 -11.36 10.78
C GLU A 11 -1.14 -11.18 9.48
N ALA A 12 0.01 -11.86 9.37
CA ALA A 12 0.81 -11.84 8.16
C ALA A 12 0.05 -12.45 6.96
N ALA A 13 -0.76 -13.49 7.17
CA ALA A 13 -1.61 -14.07 6.12
C ALA A 13 -2.72 -13.12 5.68
N ALA A 14 -3.38 -12.43 6.62
CA ALA A 14 -4.39 -11.42 6.33
C ALA A 14 -3.80 -10.22 5.57
N PHE A 15 -2.61 -9.74 5.97
CA PHE A 15 -1.90 -8.67 5.29
C PHE A 15 -1.53 -9.06 3.85
N ARG A 16 -0.98 -10.27 3.64
CA ARG A 16 -0.70 -10.79 2.29
C ARG A 16 -1.96 -10.82 1.43
N ARG A 17 -3.09 -11.27 2.00
CA ARG A 17 -4.38 -11.30 1.29
C ARG A 17 -4.87 -9.89 0.91
N LEU A 18 -4.76 -8.91 1.80
CA LEU A 18 -5.10 -7.51 1.50
C LEU A 18 -4.21 -6.95 0.38
N ARG A 19 -2.89 -7.15 0.50
CA ARG A 19 -1.92 -6.72 -0.51
C ARG A 19 -2.27 -7.29 -1.88
N ASP A 20 -2.49 -8.60 -1.94
CA ASP A 20 -2.77 -9.29 -3.21
C ASP A 20 -4.13 -8.86 -3.78
N HIS A 21 -5.15 -8.67 -2.94
CA HIS A 21 -6.43 -8.10 -3.35
C HIS A 21 -6.29 -6.70 -3.97
N LEU A 22 -5.45 -5.84 -3.38
CA LEU A 22 -5.18 -4.49 -3.90
C LEU A 22 -4.37 -4.50 -5.21
N ARG A 23 -3.61 -5.57 -5.49
CA ARG A 23 -2.93 -5.76 -6.79
C ARG A 23 -3.91 -6.15 -7.88
N GLU A 24 -4.90 -7.00 -7.56
CA GLU A 24 -5.96 -7.39 -8.48
C GLU A 24 -6.91 -6.21 -8.78
N ARG A 25 -7.20 -5.38 -7.77
CA ARG A 25 -8.06 -4.20 -7.88
C ARG A 25 -7.32 -2.97 -8.44
N THR A 26 -6.76 -3.09 -9.64
CA THR A 26 -6.06 -1.99 -10.33
C THR A 26 -6.97 -0.81 -10.65
N ASP A 27 -8.28 -1.03 -10.69
CA ASP A 27 -9.30 0.02 -10.85
C ASP A 27 -9.30 1.01 -9.69
N VAL A 28 -9.03 0.55 -8.47
CA VAL A 28 -9.01 1.35 -7.25
C VAL A 28 -7.75 2.22 -7.21
N GLN A 29 -7.88 3.54 -7.41
CA GLN A 29 -6.74 4.45 -7.38
C GLN A 29 -6.34 4.78 -5.94
N ASN A 30 -5.05 5.08 -5.74
CA ASN A 30 -4.56 5.47 -4.41
C ASN A 30 -5.21 6.76 -3.91
N ILE A 31 -5.54 7.71 -4.79
CA ILE A 31 -6.19 8.96 -4.39
C ILE A 31 -7.60 8.71 -3.82
N ASP A 32 -8.35 7.78 -4.41
CA ASP A 32 -9.68 7.41 -3.92
C ASP A 32 -9.59 6.75 -2.53
N LEU A 33 -8.60 5.88 -2.32
CA LEU A 33 -8.33 5.28 -1.02
C LEU A 33 -7.90 6.31 0.03
N MET A 34 -7.07 7.28 -0.35
CA MET A 34 -6.69 8.37 0.55
C MET A 34 -7.90 9.21 0.94
N ASN A 35 -8.75 9.59 -0.02
CA ASN A 35 -9.93 10.41 0.24
C ASN A 35 -10.97 9.68 1.12
N LEU A 36 -11.13 8.37 0.93
CA LEU A 36 -12.13 7.59 1.66
C LEU A 36 -11.64 7.12 3.04
N ALA A 37 -10.41 6.62 3.12
CA ALA A 37 -9.93 5.83 4.25
C ALA A 37 -8.65 6.39 4.90
N GLY A 38 -8.06 7.46 4.36
CA GLY A 38 -6.85 8.07 4.91
C GLY A 38 -5.57 7.23 4.74
N PHE A 39 -5.62 6.15 3.97
CA PHE A 39 -4.44 5.35 3.61
C PHE A 39 -4.55 4.80 2.19
N CYS A 40 -3.42 4.43 1.60
CA CYS A 40 -3.37 3.76 0.29
C CYS A 40 -2.21 2.76 0.20
N ARG A 41 -1.94 2.19 -0.98
CA ARG A 41 -0.83 1.27 -1.20
C ARG A 41 0.54 1.86 -0.86
N ASN A 42 0.71 3.17 -1.04
CA ASN A 42 1.96 3.86 -0.66
C ASN A 42 2.13 3.92 0.86
N CYS A 43 1.04 4.08 1.63
CA CYS A 43 1.08 4.02 3.09
C CYS A 43 1.49 2.62 3.55
N LEU A 44 0.91 1.56 2.96
CA LEU A 44 1.32 0.17 3.24
C LEU A 44 2.80 -0.07 2.94
N SER A 45 3.33 0.54 1.87
CA SER A 45 4.75 0.44 1.51
C SER A 45 5.64 1.12 2.54
N ASN A 46 5.24 2.31 3.03
CA ASN A 46 5.98 3.02 4.07
C ASN A 46 5.98 2.23 5.38
N TRP A 47 4.81 1.74 5.83
CA TRP A 47 4.71 0.94 7.06
C TRP A 47 5.54 -0.34 6.99
N TYR A 48 5.61 -0.98 5.81
CA TYR A 48 6.48 -2.14 5.61
C TYR A 48 7.96 -1.76 5.75
N ALA A 49 8.39 -0.65 5.16
CA ALA A 49 9.77 -0.17 5.28
C ALA A 49 10.13 0.21 6.73
N GLU A 50 9.21 0.87 7.45
CA GLU A 50 9.36 1.22 8.87
C GLU A 50 9.51 -0.04 9.73
N ALA A 51 8.61 -1.01 9.58
CA ALA A 51 8.70 -2.30 10.30
C ALA A 51 10.01 -3.04 9.98
N SER A 52 10.49 -2.95 8.74
CA SER A 52 11.78 -3.55 8.33
C SER A 52 12.97 -2.86 9.00
N ALA A 53 12.93 -1.53 9.14
CA ALA A 53 13.94 -0.76 9.85
C ALA A 53 13.95 -1.09 11.36
N GLU A 54 12.78 -1.17 11.99
CA GLU A 54 12.64 -1.57 13.40
C GLU A 54 13.16 -2.99 13.66
N ALA A 55 12.98 -3.89 12.68
CA ALA A 55 13.52 -5.25 12.72
C ALA A 55 15.04 -5.35 12.43
N GLY A 56 15.74 -4.22 12.27
CA GLY A 56 17.18 -4.19 12.01
C GLY A 56 17.56 -4.62 10.59
N ARG A 57 16.61 -4.60 9.64
CA ARG A 57 16.79 -4.98 8.24
C ARG A 57 16.21 -3.90 7.32
N PRO A 58 16.71 -2.66 7.35
CA PRO A 58 16.11 -1.56 6.60
C PRO A 58 16.12 -1.88 5.10
N ILE A 59 15.00 -1.59 4.45
CA ILE A 59 14.85 -1.69 2.99
C ILE A 59 14.57 -0.31 2.38
N GLY A 60 14.86 -0.18 1.09
CA GLY A 60 14.59 1.05 0.36
C GLY A 60 13.10 1.27 0.11
N LYS A 61 12.72 2.53 -0.15
CA LYS A 61 11.35 2.92 -0.52
C LYS A 61 10.87 2.22 -1.79
N GLU A 62 11.74 2.06 -2.78
CA GLU A 62 11.43 1.39 -4.05
C GLU A 62 11.19 -0.11 -3.83
N GLU A 63 12.06 -0.76 -3.05
CA GLU A 63 11.91 -2.16 -2.67
C GLU A 63 10.61 -2.40 -1.89
N ALA A 64 10.29 -1.55 -0.91
CA ALA A 64 9.04 -1.68 -0.16
C ALA A 64 7.79 -1.52 -1.06
N ARG A 65 7.85 -0.61 -2.04
CA ARG A 65 6.79 -0.49 -3.06
C ARG A 65 6.72 -1.72 -3.93
N GLU A 66 7.83 -2.25 -4.42
CA GLU A 66 7.82 -3.48 -5.21
C GLU A 66 7.20 -4.65 -4.43
N ILE A 67 7.50 -4.76 -3.14
CA ILE A 67 6.87 -5.74 -2.24
C ILE A 67 5.35 -5.53 -2.17
N VAL A 68 4.82 -4.31 -2.12
CA VAL A 68 3.38 -4.07 -2.04
C VAL A 68 2.69 -4.19 -3.40
N TYR A 69 3.26 -3.62 -4.46
CA TYR A 69 2.69 -3.57 -5.81
C TYR A 69 2.91 -4.84 -6.63
N GLY A 70 3.89 -5.68 -6.27
CA GLY A 70 4.21 -6.92 -6.97
C GLY A 70 5.01 -6.75 -8.26
N MET A 71 5.43 -5.53 -8.56
CA MET A 71 6.29 -5.14 -9.68
C MET A 71 6.92 -3.77 -9.36
N PRO A 72 7.95 -3.33 -10.12
CA PRO A 72 8.49 -1.98 -9.98
C PRO A 72 7.39 -0.92 -10.03
N TYR A 73 7.44 0.03 -9.10
CA TYR A 73 6.38 1.05 -8.97
C TYR A 73 6.15 1.84 -10.26
N ASP A 74 7.21 2.14 -11.00
CA ASP A 74 7.12 2.88 -12.26
C ASP A 74 6.41 2.07 -13.35
N GLU A 75 6.60 0.76 -13.39
CA GLU A 75 5.86 -0.14 -14.29
C GLU A 75 4.38 -0.20 -13.91
N TRP A 76 4.07 -0.30 -12.61
CA TRP A 76 2.70 -0.27 -12.13
C TRP A 76 2.00 1.05 -12.48
N ARG A 77 2.67 2.19 -12.26
CA ARG A 77 2.15 3.51 -12.60
C ARG A 77 1.85 3.62 -14.09
N ALA A 78 2.79 3.23 -14.95
CA ALA A 78 2.63 3.28 -16.39
C ALA A 78 1.44 2.43 -16.89
N ARG A 79 1.15 1.30 -16.22
CA ARG A 79 0.08 0.36 -16.62
C ARG A 79 -1.29 0.69 -16.04
N HIS A 80 -1.35 1.21 -14.82
CA HIS A 80 -2.59 1.21 -14.03
C HIS A 80 -2.95 2.56 -13.41
N GLN A 81 -1.99 3.48 -13.27
CA GLN A 81 -2.29 4.79 -12.71
C GLN A 81 -2.99 5.66 -13.76
N ARG A 82 -4.11 6.24 -13.37
CA ARG A 82 -4.85 7.20 -14.18
C ARG A 82 -4.72 8.59 -13.59
N GLU A 83 -4.94 9.60 -14.43
CA GLU A 83 -5.09 10.97 -13.97
C GLU A 83 -6.30 11.04 -13.00
N ALA A 84 -6.11 11.73 -11.88
CA ALA A 84 -7.18 11.93 -10.91
C ALA A 84 -8.26 12.84 -11.52
N SER A 85 -9.54 12.57 -11.21
CA SER A 85 -10.59 13.53 -11.54
C SER A 85 -10.38 14.83 -10.75
N ALA A 86 -10.86 15.95 -11.29
CA ALA A 86 -10.79 17.23 -10.61
C ALA A 86 -11.44 17.20 -9.21
N GLU A 87 -12.53 16.44 -9.07
CA GLU A 87 -13.20 16.22 -7.78
C GLU A 87 -12.32 15.43 -6.81
N ALA A 88 -11.76 14.30 -7.22
CA ALA A 88 -10.88 13.50 -6.37
C ALA A 88 -9.64 14.29 -5.94
N GLN A 89 -9.09 15.10 -6.85
CA GLN A 89 -7.97 15.98 -6.55
C GLN A 89 -8.36 17.07 -5.53
N ALA A 90 -9.51 17.72 -5.71
CA ALA A 90 -10.00 18.74 -4.79
C ALA A 90 -10.28 18.17 -3.39
N THR A 91 -10.90 17.00 -3.28
CA THR A 91 -11.10 16.32 -2.00
C THR A 91 -9.76 15.99 -1.34
N PHE A 92 -8.80 15.48 -2.12
CA PHE A 92 -7.48 15.17 -1.59
C PHE A 92 -6.80 16.42 -1.03
N ASP A 93 -6.80 17.52 -1.78
CA ASP A 93 -6.19 18.78 -1.37
C ASP A 93 -6.88 19.40 -0.14
N ALA A 94 -8.19 19.28 -0.01
CA ALA A 94 -8.93 19.73 1.18
C ALA A 94 -8.70 18.83 2.41
N SER A 95 -8.39 17.56 2.20
CA SER A 95 -8.15 16.57 3.26
C SER A 95 -6.70 16.48 3.72
N LYS A 96 -5.77 17.18 3.05
CA LYS A 96 -4.39 17.29 3.51
C LYS A 96 -4.40 17.85 4.93
N PRO A 97 -3.72 17.20 5.90
CA PRO A 97 -3.48 17.82 7.19
C PRO A 97 -2.85 19.20 6.93
N HIS A 98 -3.47 20.25 7.45
CA HIS A 98 -2.77 21.51 7.60
C HIS A 98 -1.66 21.26 8.62
N ASP A 99 -0.41 21.30 8.17
CA ASP A 99 0.76 21.38 9.06
C ASP A 99 0.62 22.54 10.05
#